data_AF-A0A3P8L3J2-F1
#
_entry.id   AF-A0A3P8L3J2-F1
#
_cell.length_a   1.000
_cell.length_b   1.000
_cell.length_c   1.000
_cell.angle_alpha   90.00
_cell.angle_beta   90.00
_cell.angle_gamma   90.00
#
_symmetry.space_group_name_H-M   'P 1'
#
loop_
_entity.id
_entity.type
_entity.pdbx_description
1 polymer ?
#
loop_
_entity_poly.entity_id
_entity_poly.type
_entity_poly.pdbx_seq_one_letter_code
_entity_poly.pdbx_strand_id
1 'polypeptide(L)'
;MLRLFLPPHLGNFKRGILETITCRLKPGVSKEQVAAVFQQAYADKPLVRLYNNALPALKNVVGLPFCDIGFAVQDEHIIVVAAEDNLLKGAAAQAVQCANIRFGFAETQSLI
;
A
#
# COMPACT_ATOMS: atom_id res chain seq x y z
N MET A 1 0.95 19.82 11.82
CA MET A 1 0.45 19.31 10.52
C MET A 1 1.62 18.73 9.75
N LEU A 2 1.53 17.49 9.26
CA LEU A 2 2.56 16.86 8.43
C LEU A 2 2.56 17.52 7.04
N ARG A 3 3.73 17.91 6.51
CA ARG A 3 3.87 18.44 5.14
C ARG A 3 4.39 17.35 4.23
N LEU A 4 3.74 17.16 3.09
CA LEU A 4 4.10 16.18 2.08
C LEU A 4 4.32 16.87 0.74
N PHE A 5 5.20 16.30 -0.09
CA PHE A 5 5.38 16.68 -1.48
C PHE A 5 4.98 15.50 -2.35
N LEU A 6 4.07 15.71 -3.31
CA LEU A 6 3.48 14.66 -4.13
C LEU A 6 3.58 15.03 -5.62
N PRO A 7 4.67 14.64 -6.31
CA PRO A 7 4.80 14.82 -7.75
C PRO A 7 4.25 13.58 -8.50
N PRO A 8 3.06 13.66 -9.15
CA PRO A 8 2.56 12.58 -9.98
C PRO A 8 3.33 12.53 -11.31
N HIS A 9 3.43 11.33 -11.88
CA HIS A 9 4.02 11.11 -13.20
C HIS A 9 3.10 10.21 -14.03
N LEU A 10 2.90 10.54 -15.30
CA LEU A 10 2.13 9.72 -16.23
C LEU A 10 3.06 8.73 -16.94
N GLY A 11 2.88 7.44 -16.69
CA GLY A 11 3.60 6.37 -17.37
C GLY A 11 2.91 5.91 -18.67
N ASN A 12 3.65 5.21 -19.53
CA ASN A 12 3.14 4.65 -20.79
C ASN A 12 2.53 3.24 -20.62
N PHE A 13 1.66 3.08 -19.62
CA PHE A 13 0.94 1.84 -19.35
C PHE A 13 -0.52 2.12 -18.99
N LYS A 14 -1.40 1.12 -19.17
CA LYS A 14 -2.85 1.33 -19.09
C LYS A 14 -3.39 1.49 -17.67
N ARG A 15 -2.79 0.79 -16.70
CA ARG A 15 -3.28 0.72 -15.31
C ARG A 15 -2.13 0.55 -14.34
N GLY A 16 -2.37 1.02 -13.12
CA GLY A 16 -1.50 0.86 -11.96
C GLY A 16 -0.99 2.20 -11.44
N ILE A 17 -0.83 2.27 -10.12
CA ILE A 17 -0.02 3.29 -9.44
C ILE A 17 1.08 2.57 -8.66
N LEU A 18 2.30 3.09 -8.75
CA LEU A 18 3.41 2.70 -7.87
C LEU A 18 3.93 3.97 -7.20
N GLU A 19 3.84 4.01 -5.88
CA GLU A 19 4.32 5.12 -5.07
C GLU A 19 5.65 4.74 -4.41
N THR A 20 6.64 5.62 -4.51
CA THR A 20 7.90 5.53 -3.78
C THR A 20 7.96 6.69 -2.79
N ILE A 21 7.82 6.37 -1.50
CA ILE A 21 7.67 7.35 -0.42
C ILE A 21 8.96 7.34 0.40
N THR A 22 9.72 8.42 0.32
CA THR A 22 10.97 8.59 1.08
C THR A 22 10.72 9.47 2.29
N CYS A 23 11.15 9.01 3.47
CA CYS A 23 11.03 9.76 4.72
C CYS A 23 12.30 9.62 5.58
N ARG A 24 12.50 10.59 6.48
CA ARG A 24 13.47 10.46 7.57
C ARG A 24 12.76 9.95 8.82
N LEU A 25 13.27 8.86 9.38
CA LEU A 25 12.85 8.29 10.64
C LEU A 25 13.30 9.16 11.81
N LYS A 26 12.61 9.04 12.94
CA LYS A 26 13.11 9.64 14.19
C LYS A 26 14.39 8.90 14.62
N PRO A 27 15.34 9.59 15.29
CA PRO A 27 16.54 8.95 15.82
C PRO A 27 16.19 7.73 16.68
N GLY A 28 16.92 6.63 16.48
CA GLY A 28 16.74 5.39 17.25
C GLY A 28 15.58 4.49 16.80
N VAL A 29 14.83 4.85 15.76
CA VAL A 29 13.80 3.96 15.19
C VAL A 29 14.47 2.84 14.39
N SER A 30 14.20 1.59 14.76
CA SER A 30 14.78 0.41 14.11
C SER A 30 13.91 -0.11 12.96
N LYS A 31 14.51 -0.92 12.07
CA LYS A 31 13.79 -1.62 10.99
C LYS A 31 12.68 -2.53 11.54
N GLU A 32 12.95 -3.19 12.66
CA GLU A 32 12.02 -4.11 13.33
C GLU A 32 10.81 -3.36 13.89
N GLN A 33 11.02 -2.15 14.43
CA GLN A 33 9.92 -1.30 14.88
C GLN A 33 9.05 -0.85 13.71
N VAL A 34 9.64 -0.49 12.57
CA VAL A 34 8.89 -0.18 11.34
C VAL A 34 8.08 -1.39 10.88
N ALA A 35 8.70 -2.58 10.80
CA ALA A 35 8.03 -3.83 10.44
C ALA A 35 6.86 -4.13 11.39
N ALA A 36 7.06 -3.98 12.70
CA ALA A 36 6.04 -4.22 13.71
C ALA A 36 4.83 -3.30 13.52
N VAL A 37 5.03 -2.02 13.19
CA VAL A 37 3.93 -1.07 12.94
C VAL A 37 3.14 -1.44 11.68
N PHE A 38 3.81 -1.78 10.57
CA PHE A 38 3.11 -2.23 9.36
C PHE A 38 2.33 -3.52 9.63
N GLN A 39 2.95 -4.49 10.30
CA GLN A 39 2.30 -5.75 10.65
C GLN A 39 1.08 -5.49 11.55
N GLN A 40 1.22 -4.68 12.59
CA GLN A 40 0.12 -4.35 13.49
C GLN A 40 -1.04 -3.65 12.74
N ALA A 41 -0.74 -2.79 11.78
CA ALA A 41 -1.75 -2.04 11.04
C ALA A 41 -2.53 -2.91 10.03
N TYR A 42 -1.86 -3.90 9.43
CA TYR A 42 -2.39 -4.58 8.24
C TYR A 42 -2.48 -6.11 8.36
N ALA A 43 -2.09 -6.73 9.48
CA ALA A 43 -2.14 -8.19 9.67
C ALA A 43 -3.52 -8.81 9.43
N ASP A 44 -4.58 -8.07 9.73
CA ASP A 44 -5.98 -8.48 9.61
C ASP A 44 -6.70 -7.82 8.42
N LYS A 45 -5.98 -7.12 7.53
CA LYS A 45 -6.56 -6.37 6.42
C LYS A 45 -6.47 -7.18 5.12
N PRO A 46 -7.58 -7.77 4.63
CA PRO A 46 -7.53 -8.78 3.56
C PRO A 46 -7.13 -8.22 2.19
N LEU A 47 -7.23 -6.89 2.01
CA LEU A 47 -6.86 -6.20 0.76
C LEU A 47 -5.51 -5.48 0.84
N VAL A 48 -4.70 -5.76 1.86
CA VAL A 48 -3.31 -5.28 1.96
C VAL A 48 -2.37 -6.47 1.99
N ARG A 49 -1.35 -6.47 1.14
CA ARG A 49 -0.30 -7.50 1.14
C ARG A 49 1.02 -6.89 1.54
N LEU A 50 1.55 -7.30 2.70
CA LEU A 50 2.85 -6.85 3.16
C LEU A 50 3.96 -7.72 2.58
N TYR A 51 4.99 -7.08 2.01
CA TYR A 51 6.16 -7.74 1.48
C TYR A 51 7.25 -7.81 2.56
N ASN A 52 7.69 -9.04 2.86
CA ASN A 52 8.81 -9.27 3.77
C ASN A 52 10.13 -9.25 2.99
N ASN A 53 10.97 -8.23 3.25
CA ASN A 53 12.30 -8.08 2.63
C ASN A 53 12.29 -8.02 1.09
N ALA A 54 11.21 -7.53 0.50
CA ALA A 54 11.10 -7.29 -0.94
C ALA A 54 10.25 -6.03 -1.20
N LEU A 55 10.30 -5.52 -2.43
CA LEU A 55 9.46 -4.40 -2.87
C LEU A 55 8.47 -4.88 -3.93
N PRO A 56 7.23 -4.35 -3.94
CA PRO A 56 6.23 -4.74 -4.91
C PRO A 56 6.61 -4.28 -6.33
N ALA A 57 6.24 -5.09 -7.32
CA ALA A 57 6.30 -4.73 -8.72
C ALA A 57 4.88 -4.42 -9.21
N LEU A 58 4.70 -3.28 -9.90
CA LEU A 58 3.39 -2.78 -10.32
C LEU A 58 2.52 -3.84 -11.03
N LYS A 59 3.11 -4.64 -11.90
CA LYS A 59 2.40 -5.69 -12.66
C LYS A 59 1.69 -6.73 -11.77
N ASN A 60 2.13 -6.92 -10.52
CA ASN A 60 1.60 -7.95 -9.62
C ASN A 60 0.27 -7.55 -8.95
N VAL A 61 -0.14 -6.27 -9.06
CA VAL A 61 -1.42 -5.76 -8.54
C VAL A 61 -2.40 -5.35 -9.64
N VAL A 62 -1.94 -5.16 -10.88
CA VAL A 62 -2.82 -4.80 -12.00
C VAL A 62 -3.91 -5.85 -12.18
N GLY A 63 -5.17 -5.43 -12.16
CA GLY A 63 -6.34 -6.30 -12.22
C GLY A 63 -6.74 -6.97 -10.91
N LEU A 64 -6.10 -6.63 -9.78
CA LEU A 64 -6.43 -7.16 -8.45
C LEU A 64 -6.84 -6.04 -7.48
N PRO A 65 -7.65 -6.33 -6.45
CA PRO A 65 -8.14 -5.33 -5.48
C PRO A 65 -7.15 -5.04 -4.34
N PHE A 66 -5.88 -5.43 -4.47
CA PHE A 66 -4.89 -5.32 -3.40
C PHE A 66 -4.15 -3.98 -3.44
N CYS A 67 -3.70 -3.55 -2.27
CA CYS A 67 -2.57 -2.63 -2.11
C CYS A 67 -1.37 -3.43 -1.59
N ASP A 68 -0.30 -3.51 -2.38
CA ASP A 68 0.93 -4.18 -1.97
C ASP A 68 1.89 -3.16 -1.37
N ILE A 69 2.47 -3.46 -0.22
CA ILE A 69 3.36 -2.55 0.50
C ILE A 69 4.65 -3.28 0.87
N GLY A 70 5.79 -2.71 0.50
CA GLY A 70 7.11 -3.11 0.95
C GLY A 70 7.91 -1.89 1.41
N PHE A 71 8.99 -2.11 2.16
CA PHE A 71 9.86 -1.01 2.58
C PHE A 71 11.31 -1.46 2.76
N ALA A 72 12.22 -0.49 2.70
CA ALA A 72 13.63 -0.61 3.06
C ALA A 72 14.00 0.48 4.05
N VAL A 73 14.83 0.14 5.04
CA VAL A 73 15.37 1.08 6.03
C VAL A 73 16.89 1.02 5.95
N GLN A 74 17.53 2.19 5.92
CA GLN A 74 18.97 2.36 6.04
C GLN A 74 19.25 3.61 6.88
N ASP A 75 19.96 3.43 7.99
CA ASP A 75 20.18 4.47 9.00
C ASP A 75 18.86 5.13 9.43
N GLU A 76 18.78 6.46 9.37
CA GLU A 76 17.56 7.23 9.66
C GLU A 76 16.64 7.41 8.43
N HIS A 77 16.83 6.66 7.35
CA HIS A 77 16.02 6.79 6.13
C HIS A 77 15.17 5.56 5.88
N ILE A 78 13.93 5.80 5.46
CA ILE A 78 13.00 4.78 5.00
C ILE A 78 12.54 5.10 3.58
N ILE A 79 12.46 4.07 2.76
CA ILE A 79 11.73 4.08 1.48
C ILE A 79 10.60 3.07 1.62
N VAL A 80 9.36 3.55 1.53
CA VAL A 80 8.16 2.71 1.42
C VAL A 80 7.76 2.67 -0.05
N VAL A 81 7.48 1.49 -0.57
CA VAL A 81 6.93 1.31 -1.91
C VAL A 81 5.55 0.69 -1.80
N ALA A 82 4.55 1.39 -2.34
CA ALA A 82 3.17 0.91 -2.40
C ALA A 82 2.74 0.74 -3.87
N ALA A 83 1.99 -0.31 -4.18
CA ALA A 83 1.46 -0.53 -5.51
C ALA A 83 -0.02 -0.93 -5.45
N GLU A 84 -0.82 -0.39 -6.36
CA GLU A 84 -2.22 -0.76 -6.54
C GLU A 84 -2.66 -0.67 -8.01
N ASP A 85 -3.77 -1.33 -8.36
CA ASP A 85 -4.49 -1.00 -9.60
C ASP A 85 -5.35 0.26 -9.35
N ASN A 86 -5.08 1.32 -10.13
CA ASN A 86 -5.68 2.64 -9.98
C ASN A 86 -7.19 2.69 -10.27
N LEU A 87 -7.74 1.67 -10.94
CA LEU A 87 -9.18 1.57 -11.18
C LEU A 87 -9.87 0.63 -10.19
N LEU A 88 -9.12 -0.25 -9.53
CA LEU A 88 -9.64 -1.18 -8.53
C LEU A 88 -9.43 -0.62 -7.13
N LYS A 89 -8.31 -0.96 -6.47
CA LYS A 89 -8.08 -0.51 -5.09
C LYS A 89 -7.98 1.02 -5.00
N GLY A 90 -7.52 1.69 -6.05
CA GLY A 90 -7.52 3.15 -6.14
C GLY A 90 -8.89 3.79 -6.44
N ALA A 91 -9.92 3.00 -6.77
CA ALA A 91 -11.26 3.50 -7.07
C ALA A 91 -12.37 2.46 -6.78
N ALA A 92 -12.77 1.66 -7.78
CA ALA A 92 -14.01 0.90 -7.75
C ALA A 92 -14.03 -0.21 -6.69
N ALA A 93 -12.92 -0.95 -6.54
CA ALA A 93 -12.83 -2.02 -5.55
C ALA A 93 -12.88 -1.47 -4.13
N GLN A 94 -12.25 -0.32 -3.86
CA GLN A 94 -12.35 0.34 -2.56
C GLN A 94 -13.77 0.87 -2.29
N ALA A 95 -14.44 1.42 -3.31
CA ALA A 95 -15.84 1.83 -3.17
C ALA A 95 -16.76 0.64 -2.80
N VAL A 96 -16.58 -0.50 -3.47
CA VAL A 96 -17.32 -1.73 -3.16
C VAL A 96 -16.92 -2.31 -1.80
N GLN A 97 -15.64 -2.30 -1.43
CA GLN A 97 -15.18 -2.68 -0.09
C GLN A 97 -15.87 -1.86 1.00
N CYS A 98 -15.95 -0.53 0.82
CA CYS A 98 -16.68 0.36 1.72
C CYS A 98 -18.17 0.03 1.77
N ALA A 99 -18.79 -0.30 0.63
CA ALA A 99 -20.19 -0.72 0.58
C ALA A 99 -20.39 -2.05 1.35
N ASN A 100 -19.51 -3.02 1.17
CA ASN A 100 -19.56 -4.29 1.90
C ASN A 100 -19.53 -4.06 3.41
N ILE A 101 -18.59 -3.23 3.89
CA ILE A 101 -18.50 -2.85 5.30
C ILE A 101 -19.79 -2.15 5.75
N ARG A 102 -20.30 -1.19 4.97
CA ARG A 102 -21.49 -0.40 5.33
C ARG A 102 -22.75 -1.27 5.45
N PHE A 103 -22.89 -2.28 4.60
CA PHE A 103 -24.07 -3.14 4.54
C PHE A 103 -23.91 -4.48 5.26
N GLY A 104 -22.78 -4.72 5.94
CA GLY A 104 -22.55 -5.93 6.74
C GLY A 104 -22.25 -7.18 5.92
N PHE A 105 -21.79 -7.02 4.68
CA PHE A 105 -21.28 -8.12 3.85
C PHE A 105 -19.81 -8.43 4.20
N ALA A 106 -19.31 -9.57 3.73
CA ALA A 106 -17.87 -9.86 3.86
C ALA A 106 -17.07 -8.77 3.13
N GLU A 107 -16.00 -8.26 3.75
CA GLU A 107 -15.24 -7.11 3.25
C GLU A 107 -14.76 -7.29 1.80
N THR A 108 -14.37 -8.51 1.42
CA THR A 108 -13.89 -8.87 0.08
C THR A 108 -14.96 -9.44 -0.86
N GLN A 109 -16.23 -9.40 -0.47
CA GLN A 109 -17.33 -9.92 -1.29
C GLN A 109 -17.34 -9.21 -2.66
N SER A 110 -17.39 -10.01 -3.73
CA SER A 110 -17.28 -9.61 -5.14
C SER A 110 -15.97 -8.96 -5.59
N LEU A 111 -14.91 -9.00 -4.78
CA LEU A 111 -13.63 -8.35 -5.10
C LEU A 111 -12.52 -9.34 -5.46
N ILE A 112 -12.57 -10.56 -4.91
CA ILE A 112 -11.58 -11.64 -5.07
C ILE A 112 -12.26 -12.87 -5.64
#